data_AF-A0A554X240-F1
#
_entry.id   AF-A0A554X240-F1
#
_cell.length_a   1.000
_cell.length_b   1.000
_cell.length_c   1.000
_cell.angle_alpha   90.00
_cell.angle_beta   90.00
_cell.angle_gamma   90.00
#
_symmetry.space_group_name_H-M   'P 1'
#
loop_
_entity.id
_entity.type
_entity.pdbx_description
1 polymer ?
#
loop_
_entity_poly.entity_id
_entity_poly.type
_entity_poly.pdbx_seq_one_letter_code
_entity_poly.pdbx_strand_id
1 'polypeptide(L)'
;MAQRITDELRAWIIQQAQAGCTPESVLQAMLKAGWQETVALTAMEEVMEAHVASLRAPVGTRPGERQGGVSHPEAGSNSRGTSPDTSRQVSHHGRSAGTPARPYIDLSGSPRAIDLGDRIVTVLVSMRQPRLVVLGNLLSEEECEALMRAAEPRLKRSRTVQTATGGEELNADRTSDGMFFRRGESPLIQRIEARLSRLVHWPVENGEGLQVLRYRPGAEYRPHYDYFDPRAPGTARITERGGQRVATLVMYLNEPERGGGTTFPDVGLEVMPQRGHAVFFAYDRPDPATRTLHGGAPVLEGEKWVATKWLREREFTP
;
A
#
# COMPACT_ATOMS: atom_id res chain seq x y z
N MET A 1 -47.42 -5.96 -9.22
CA MET A 1 -47.18 -7.11 -8.34
C MET A 1 -46.22 -6.66 -7.24
N ALA A 2 -46.50 -6.95 -5.97
CA ALA A 2 -45.61 -6.56 -4.87
C ALA A 2 -44.33 -7.40 -4.91
N GLN A 3 -43.18 -6.74 -5.02
CA GLN A 3 -41.87 -7.40 -4.96
C GLN A 3 -41.57 -7.75 -3.50
N ARG A 4 -41.42 -9.05 -3.20
CA ARG A 4 -41.19 -9.55 -1.84
C ARG A 4 -39.71 -9.82 -1.62
N ILE A 5 -39.19 -9.33 -0.49
CA ILE A 5 -37.80 -9.57 -0.05
C ILE A 5 -37.70 -11.02 0.44
N THR A 6 -37.06 -11.89 -0.35
CA THR A 6 -36.88 -13.32 -0.04
C THR A 6 -35.57 -13.57 0.71
N ASP A 7 -35.46 -14.69 1.42
CA ASP A 7 -34.21 -15.08 2.13
C ASP A 7 -33.01 -15.23 1.17
N GLU A 8 -33.27 -15.67 -0.06
CA GLU A 8 -32.26 -15.74 -1.13
C GLU A 8 -31.71 -14.36 -1.49
N LEU A 9 -32.60 -13.35 -1.61
CA LEU A 9 -32.19 -11.97 -1.84
C LEU A 9 -31.42 -11.41 -0.65
N ARG A 10 -31.86 -11.70 0.59
CA ARG A 10 -31.15 -11.28 1.81
C ARG A 10 -29.74 -11.86 1.85
N ALA A 11 -29.59 -13.15 1.58
CA ALA A 11 -28.28 -13.82 1.52
C ALA A 11 -27.40 -13.24 0.40
N TRP A 12 -27.98 -12.96 -0.77
CA TRP A 12 -27.25 -12.36 -1.88
C TRP A 12 -26.74 -10.94 -1.56
N ILE A 13 -27.57 -10.10 -0.93
CA ILE A 13 -27.16 -8.73 -0.51
C ILE A 13 -25.99 -8.81 0.50
N ILE A 14 -26.05 -9.70 1.48
CA ILE A 14 -24.96 -9.92 2.44
C ILE A 14 -23.68 -10.39 1.73
N GLN A 15 -23.81 -11.31 0.78
CA GLN A 15 -22.67 -11.80 0.00
C GLN A 15 -22.02 -10.67 -0.81
N GLN A 16 -22.80 -9.78 -1.43
CA GLN A 16 -22.25 -8.63 -2.16
C GLN A 16 -21.52 -7.66 -1.21
N ALA A 17 -22.09 -7.40 -0.03
CA ALA A 17 -21.44 -6.56 0.98
C ALA A 17 -20.13 -7.17 1.48
N GLN A 18 -20.08 -8.49 1.73
CA GLN A 18 -18.87 -9.21 2.12
C GLN A 18 -17.83 -9.29 0.99
N ALA A 19 -18.28 -9.29 -0.26
CA ALA A 19 -17.43 -9.20 -1.44
C ALA A 19 -16.91 -7.77 -1.71
N GLY A 20 -17.28 -6.78 -0.87
CA GLY A 20 -16.82 -5.40 -0.97
C GLY A 20 -17.53 -4.58 -2.04
N CYS A 21 -18.67 -5.03 -2.57
CA CYS A 21 -19.46 -4.25 -3.52
C CYS A 21 -20.08 -3.02 -2.82
N THR A 22 -20.03 -1.87 -3.48
CA THR A 22 -20.65 -0.64 -2.94
C THR A 22 -22.18 -0.74 -2.94
N PRO A 23 -22.89 -0.07 -2.02
CA PRO A 23 -24.35 -0.03 -2.01
C PRO A 23 -24.94 0.42 -3.36
N GLU A 24 -24.31 1.39 -4.03
CA GLU A 24 -24.76 1.85 -5.34
C GLU A 24 -24.65 0.74 -6.39
N SER A 25 -23.59 -0.07 -6.35
CA SER A 25 -23.41 -1.20 -7.27
C SER A 25 -24.45 -2.30 -7.06
N VAL A 26 -24.77 -2.60 -5.80
CA VAL A 26 -25.81 -3.58 -5.42
C VAL A 26 -27.19 -3.08 -5.84
N LEU A 27 -27.49 -1.80 -5.59
CA LEU A 27 -28.73 -1.16 -6.01
C LEU A 27 -28.89 -1.20 -7.53
N GLN A 28 -27.86 -0.84 -8.29
CA GLN A 28 -27.89 -0.88 -9.76
C GLN A 28 -28.11 -2.31 -10.29
N ALA A 29 -27.53 -3.32 -9.65
CA ALA A 29 -27.77 -4.72 -10.01
C ALA A 29 -29.23 -5.14 -9.74
N MET A 30 -29.82 -4.70 -8.62
CA MET A 30 -31.24 -4.94 -8.31
C MET A 30 -32.17 -4.24 -9.30
N LEU A 31 -31.90 -2.97 -9.64
CA LEU A 31 -32.65 -2.23 -10.64
C LEU A 31 -32.59 -2.91 -12.02
N LYS A 32 -31.41 -3.38 -12.42
CA LYS A 32 -31.22 -4.12 -13.68
C LYS A 32 -31.96 -5.46 -13.69
N ALA A 33 -32.13 -6.09 -12.53
CA ALA A 33 -32.94 -7.29 -12.35
C ALA A 33 -34.45 -7.01 -12.27
N GLY A 34 -34.87 -5.75 -12.45
CA GLY A 34 -36.27 -5.34 -12.51
C GLY A 34 -36.87 -4.94 -11.17
N TRP A 35 -36.07 -4.75 -10.12
CA TRP A 35 -36.55 -4.24 -8.84
C TRP A 35 -36.93 -2.77 -8.92
N GLN A 36 -38.02 -2.42 -8.24
CA GLN A 36 -38.38 -1.02 -8.01
C GLN A 36 -37.38 -0.41 -7.03
N GLU A 37 -36.92 0.80 -7.34
CA GLU A 37 -35.87 1.48 -6.57
C GLU A 37 -36.20 1.62 -5.09
N THR A 38 -37.42 2.02 -4.77
CA THR A 38 -37.89 2.17 -3.38
C THR A 38 -37.89 0.84 -2.64
N VAL A 39 -38.28 -0.26 -3.29
CA VAL A 39 -38.28 -1.60 -2.69
C VAL A 39 -36.86 -2.14 -2.53
N ALA A 40 -35.97 -1.88 -3.49
CA ALA A 40 -34.57 -2.30 -3.43
C ALA A 40 -33.81 -1.60 -2.30
N LEU A 41 -34.02 -0.29 -2.13
CA LEU A 41 -33.43 0.49 -1.04
C LEU A 41 -33.89 -0.03 0.32
N THR A 42 -35.19 -0.22 0.53
CA THR A 42 -35.72 -0.80 1.78
C THR A 42 -35.16 -2.19 2.05
N ALA A 43 -35.04 -3.04 1.02
CA ALA A 43 -34.47 -4.37 1.17
C ALA A 43 -33.00 -4.35 1.60
N MET A 44 -32.20 -3.45 1.02
CA MET A 44 -30.79 -3.30 1.35
C MET A 44 -30.60 -2.77 2.78
N GLU A 45 -31.40 -1.78 3.18
CA GLU A 45 -31.37 -1.20 4.53
C GLU A 45 -31.73 -2.26 5.60
N GLU A 46 -32.88 -2.92 5.46
CA GLU A 46 -33.33 -3.96 6.41
C GLU A 46 -32.30 -5.09 6.57
N VAL A 47 -31.68 -5.53 5.46
CA VAL A 47 -30.74 -6.65 5.48
C VAL A 47 -29.41 -6.26 6.10
N MET A 48 -28.92 -5.05 5.82
CA MET A 48 -27.66 -4.56 6.41
C MET A 48 -27.82 -4.25 7.90
N GLU A 49 -28.93 -3.67 8.32
CA GLU A 49 -29.22 -3.45 9.75
C GLU A 49 -29.26 -4.78 10.52
N ALA A 50 -29.99 -5.77 10.01
CA ALA A 50 -30.07 -7.10 10.61
C ALA A 50 -28.69 -7.80 10.65
N HIS A 51 -27.89 -7.67 9.59
CA HIS A 51 -26.55 -8.25 9.54
C HIS A 51 -25.61 -7.61 10.56
N VAL A 52 -25.58 -6.28 10.65
CA VAL A 52 -24.76 -5.56 11.64
C VAL A 52 -25.19 -5.88 13.07
N ALA A 53 -26.50 -6.00 13.33
CA ALA A 53 -27.00 -6.43 14.63
C ALA A 53 -26.53 -7.86 14.99
N SER A 54 -26.50 -8.77 14.02
CA SER A 54 -26.00 -10.14 14.23
C SER A 54 -24.50 -10.20 14.55
N LEU A 55 -23.71 -9.28 13.99
CA LEU A 55 -22.26 -9.18 14.25
C LEU A 55 -21.94 -8.57 15.63
N ARG A 56 -22.88 -7.84 16.22
CA ARG A 56 -22.74 -7.18 17.53
C ARG A 56 -23.25 -8.03 18.70
N ALA A 57 -23.92 -9.15 18.43
CA ALA A 57 -24.40 -10.04 19.49
C ALA A 57 -23.20 -10.73 20.19
N PRO A 58 -23.11 -10.69 21.54
CA PRO A 58 -22.03 -11.34 22.27
C PRO A 58 -22.08 -12.86 22.05
N VAL A 59 -20.92 -13.45 21.76
CA VAL A 59 -20.74 -14.90 21.64
C VAL A 59 -21.19 -15.56 22.94
N GLY A 60 -22.31 -16.27 22.89
CA GLY A 60 -22.81 -17.08 23.98
C GLY A 60 -21.78 -18.13 24.41
N THR A 61 -21.55 -18.18 25.72
CA THR A 61 -20.73 -19.14 26.44
C THR A 61 -21.03 -20.58 26.03
N ARG A 62 -20.00 -21.35 25.64
CA ARG A 62 -20.06 -22.81 25.60
C ARG A 62 -19.76 -23.36 27.00
N PRO A 63 -20.59 -24.25 27.56
CA PRO A 63 -20.35 -24.87 28.86
C PRO A 63 -19.53 -26.17 28.75
N GLY A 64 -18.63 -26.39 29.71
CA GLY A 64 -17.89 -27.65 29.95
C GLY A 64 -16.53 -27.70 29.21
N GLU A 65 -15.40 -28.13 29.78
CA GLU A 65 -15.23 -29.08 30.88
C GLU A 65 -13.88 -28.90 31.60
N ARG A 66 -13.99 -28.88 32.94
CA ARG A 66 -13.19 -29.53 33.99
C ARG A 66 -11.66 -29.39 34.03
N GLN A 67 -11.27 -28.84 35.18
CA GLN A 67 -10.01 -29.00 35.91
C GLN A 67 -9.55 -30.47 36.03
N GLY A 68 -8.25 -30.66 35.94
CA GLY A 68 -7.52 -31.81 36.49
C GLY A 68 -6.11 -31.36 36.85
N GLY A 69 -5.80 -31.33 38.15
CA GLY A 69 -4.48 -30.94 38.67
C GLY A 69 -3.57 -32.13 38.99
N VAL A 70 -2.35 -31.76 39.41
CA VAL A 70 -1.32 -32.56 40.13
C VAL A 70 -0.55 -33.52 39.19
N SER A 71 0.79 -33.64 39.14
CA SER A 71 1.86 -33.58 40.17
C SER A 71 3.25 -33.51 39.50
N HIS A 72 4.25 -32.98 40.23
CA HIS A 72 5.69 -33.17 40.02
C HIS A 72 6.13 -34.64 40.23
N PRO A 73 7.32 -35.04 39.73
CA PRO A 73 8.52 -35.02 40.58
C PRO A 73 9.83 -34.57 39.90
N GLU A 74 10.72 -34.05 40.76
CA GLU A 74 12.19 -33.96 40.68
C GLU A 74 12.84 -35.36 40.47
N ALA A 75 14.11 -35.62 40.17
CA ALA A 75 15.37 -34.89 39.91
C ALA A 75 16.33 -35.93 39.26
N GLY A 76 17.41 -35.49 38.63
CA GLY A 76 18.48 -36.39 38.19
C GLY A 76 19.66 -35.69 37.51
N SER A 77 20.64 -35.31 38.32
CA SER A 77 21.93 -34.71 37.96
C SER A 77 22.89 -35.64 37.19
N ASN A 78 23.72 -35.04 36.32
CA ASN A 78 25.19 -35.24 36.11
C ASN A 78 25.52 -35.15 34.61
N SER A 79 26.28 -34.18 34.10
CA SER A 79 27.69 -33.80 34.31
C SER A 79 28.56 -34.23 33.12
N ARG A 80 29.39 -33.29 32.62
CA ARG A 80 30.60 -33.47 31.78
C ARG A 80 30.33 -33.97 30.35
N GLY A 81 30.93 -33.46 29.28
CA GLY A 81 31.99 -32.50 29.06
C GLY A 81 32.36 -32.51 27.56
N THR A 82 33.36 -31.71 27.22
CA THR A 82 34.17 -31.73 25.97
C THR A 82 33.55 -31.27 24.65
N SER A 83 33.95 -30.05 24.25
CA SER A 83 34.20 -29.67 22.85
C SER A 83 35.27 -30.58 22.23
N PRO A 84 35.32 -30.68 20.89
CA PRO A 84 36.33 -29.88 20.22
C PRO A 84 35.86 -29.20 18.92
N ASP A 85 36.50 -28.05 18.74
CA ASP A 85 36.76 -27.31 17.52
C ASP A 85 37.09 -28.22 16.31
N THR A 86 36.39 -28.01 15.20
CA THR A 86 36.89 -28.34 13.86
C THR A 86 36.47 -27.26 12.87
N SER A 87 37.36 -26.29 12.72
CA SER A 87 37.61 -25.56 11.48
C SER A 87 37.48 -26.45 10.22
N ARG A 88 36.61 -26.07 9.27
CA ARG A 88 36.75 -26.47 7.86
C ARG A 88 36.00 -25.54 6.90
N GLN A 89 36.84 -24.85 6.13
CA GLN A 89 36.71 -24.53 4.71
C GLN A 89 35.61 -23.55 4.28
N VAL A 90 36.07 -22.30 4.15
CA VAL A 90 35.61 -21.30 3.20
C VAL A 90 35.62 -21.91 1.79
N SER A 91 34.45 -22.22 1.25
CA SER A 91 34.28 -22.45 -0.19
C SER A 91 33.79 -21.16 -0.83
N HIS A 92 34.72 -20.42 -1.44
CA HIS A 92 34.40 -19.38 -2.41
C HIS A 92 33.71 -20.01 -3.62
N HIS A 93 32.38 -20.07 -3.60
CA HIS A 93 31.58 -20.16 -4.81
C HIS A 93 31.14 -18.75 -5.16
N GLY A 94 31.96 -18.09 -5.97
CA GLY A 94 31.57 -16.90 -6.71
C GLY A 94 30.39 -17.25 -7.62
N ARG A 95 29.17 -17.13 -7.10
CA ARG A 95 28.01 -16.89 -7.94
C ARG A 95 28.14 -15.45 -8.40
N SER A 96 28.33 -15.26 -9.70
CA SER A 96 27.88 -14.06 -10.38
C SER A 96 26.40 -13.87 -10.03
N ALA A 97 26.14 -13.05 -9.02
CA ALA A 97 24.80 -12.62 -8.68
C ALA A 97 24.39 -11.64 -9.77
N GLY A 98 23.64 -12.13 -10.76
CA GLY A 98 22.94 -11.24 -11.68
C GLY A 98 22.21 -10.18 -10.87
N THR A 99 22.36 -8.92 -11.27
CA THR A 99 21.65 -7.76 -10.74
C THR A 99 20.21 -8.15 -10.38
N PRO A 100 19.70 -7.79 -9.18
CA PRO A 100 18.38 -8.22 -8.75
C PRO A 100 17.34 -7.87 -9.81
N ALA A 101 16.43 -8.80 -10.09
CA ALA A 101 15.47 -8.65 -11.18
C ALA A 101 14.54 -7.42 -11.03
N ARG A 102 14.42 -6.82 -9.83
CA ARG A 102 13.55 -5.70 -9.45
C ARG A 102 14.03 -5.01 -8.15
N PRO A 103 13.55 -3.79 -7.82
CA PRO A 103 13.75 -3.20 -6.50
C PRO A 103 13.18 -4.10 -5.40
N TYR A 104 13.89 -4.21 -4.28
CA TYR A 104 13.44 -4.98 -3.12
C TYR A 104 14.05 -4.42 -1.83
N ILE A 105 13.38 -4.64 -0.70
CA ILE A 105 13.92 -4.37 0.63
C ILE A 105 14.46 -5.68 1.18
N ASP A 106 15.73 -5.70 1.61
CA ASP A 106 16.31 -6.90 2.21
C ASP A 106 15.69 -7.15 3.60
N LEU A 107 14.89 -8.21 3.67
CA LEU A 107 14.25 -8.69 4.90
C LEU A 107 14.80 -10.05 5.33
N SER A 108 15.97 -10.44 4.84
CA SER A 108 16.64 -11.67 5.27
C SER A 108 16.94 -11.61 6.77
N GLY A 109 16.58 -12.68 7.48
CA GLY A 109 16.69 -12.71 8.95
C GLY A 109 15.62 -11.90 9.70
N SER A 110 14.57 -11.42 9.02
CA SER A 110 13.44 -10.69 9.63
C SER A 110 13.89 -9.49 10.49
N PRO A 111 14.65 -8.54 9.91
CA PRO A 111 15.19 -7.43 10.67
C PRO A 111 14.07 -6.50 11.14
N ARG A 112 14.14 -6.06 12.40
CA ARG A 112 13.24 -5.01 12.92
C ARG A 112 13.59 -3.62 12.39
N ALA A 113 14.83 -3.44 11.93
CA ALA A 113 15.35 -2.19 11.42
C ALA A 113 16.48 -2.42 10.42
N ILE A 114 16.63 -1.49 9.48
CA ILE A 114 17.61 -1.50 8.40
C ILE A 114 18.46 -0.23 8.56
N ASP A 115 19.78 -0.41 8.66
CA ASP A 115 20.73 0.69 8.68
C ASP A 115 21.12 1.07 7.24
N LEU A 116 20.81 2.30 6.85
CA LEU A 116 21.13 2.85 5.53
C LEU A 116 22.37 3.75 5.56
N GLY A 117 23.11 3.76 6.66
CA GLY A 117 24.30 4.57 6.90
C GLY A 117 24.00 6.00 7.35
N ASP A 118 23.00 6.65 6.75
CA ASP A 118 22.54 7.98 7.15
C ASP A 118 21.30 7.93 8.06
N ARG A 119 20.59 6.80 8.09
CA ARG A 119 19.37 6.63 8.88
C ARG A 119 19.09 5.16 9.18
N ILE A 120 18.60 4.88 10.39
CA ILE A 120 18.04 3.59 10.77
C ILE A 120 16.53 3.61 10.54
N VAL A 121 16.05 2.79 9.61
CA VAL A 121 14.64 2.68 9.21
C VAL A 121 14.03 1.46 9.87
N THR A 122 12.87 1.59 10.52
CA THR A 122 12.19 0.45 11.15
C THR A 122 11.28 -0.26 10.15
N VAL A 123 11.23 -1.59 10.23
CA VAL A 123 10.29 -2.42 9.46
C VAL A 123 9.07 -2.68 10.34
N LEU A 124 7.93 -2.11 9.98
CA LEU A 124 6.70 -2.19 10.77
C LEU A 124 5.79 -3.33 10.31
N VAL A 125 5.71 -3.54 8.99
CA VAL A 125 4.91 -4.60 8.37
C VAL A 125 5.65 -5.13 7.15
N SER A 126 5.58 -6.44 6.91
CA SER A 126 6.02 -7.07 5.67
C SER A 126 4.96 -8.03 5.15
N MET A 127 4.62 -7.91 3.87
CA MET A 127 3.71 -8.79 3.15
C MET A 127 4.39 -9.35 1.90
N ARG A 128 4.08 -10.60 1.58
CA ARG A 128 4.57 -11.28 0.37
C ARG A 128 3.68 -11.05 -0.86
N GLN A 129 2.36 -10.92 -0.64
CA GLN A 129 1.38 -10.68 -1.70
C GLN A 129 0.27 -9.72 -1.21
N PRO A 130 0.26 -8.46 -1.68
CA PRO A 130 1.28 -7.84 -2.53
C PRO A 130 2.66 -7.82 -1.85
N ARG A 131 3.73 -7.65 -2.64
CA ARG A 131 5.06 -7.38 -2.08
C ARG A 131 5.04 -5.97 -1.53
N LEU A 132 4.85 -5.85 -0.22
CA LEU A 132 4.63 -4.58 0.46
C LEU A 132 5.36 -4.56 1.79
N VAL A 133 5.93 -3.40 2.12
CA VAL A 133 6.58 -3.15 3.40
C VAL A 133 6.16 -1.78 3.92
N VAL A 134 5.71 -1.73 5.17
CA VAL A 134 5.50 -0.46 5.88
C VAL A 134 6.75 -0.15 6.69
N LEU A 135 7.26 1.05 6.52
CA LEU A 135 8.53 1.52 7.05
C LEU A 135 8.28 2.69 8.01
N GLY A 136 8.88 2.63 9.19
CA GLY A 136 8.93 3.76 10.10
C GLY A 136 10.27 4.47 10.01
N ASN A 137 10.27 5.76 10.33
CA ASN A 137 11.49 6.57 10.41
C ASN A 137 12.30 6.61 9.09
N LEU A 138 11.65 6.62 7.93
CA LEU A 138 12.33 6.72 6.63
C LEU A 138 12.80 8.16 6.34
N LEU A 139 12.00 9.15 6.70
CA LEU A 139 12.34 10.56 6.65
C LEU A 139 12.37 11.15 8.06
N SER A 140 13.21 12.16 8.27
CA SER A 140 13.15 12.98 9.48
C SER A 140 11.97 13.95 9.45
N GLU A 141 11.62 14.46 10.62
CA GLU A 141 10.60 15.50 10.75
C GLU A 141 11.03 16.76 9.96
N GLU A 142 12.30 17.14 10.08
CA GLU A 142 12.90 18.27 9.37
C GLU A 142 12.93 18.05 7.84
N GLU A 143 13.20 16.83 7.38
CA GLU A 143 13.16 16.48 5.96
C GLU A 143 11.73 16.56 5.41
N CYS A 144 10.74 16.09 6.17
CA CYS A 144 9.34 16.17 5.80
C CYS A 144 8.90 17.63 5.65
N GLU A 145 9.18 18.46 6.65
CA GLU A 145 8.87 19.88 6.59
C GLU A 145 9.61 20.62 5.47
N ALA A 146 10.88 20.30 5.26
CA ALA A 146 11.67 20.93 4.20
C ALA A 146 11.12 20.57 2.81
N LEU A 147 10.65 19.34 2.60
CA LEU A 147 9.94 18.95 1.37
C LEU A 147 8.64 19.73 1.19
N MET A 148 7.80 19.81 2.23
CA MET A 148 6.53 20.55 2.18
C MET A 148 6.77 22.04 1.85
N ARG A 149 7.68 22.70 2.58
CA ARG A 149 8.03 24.11 2.35
C ARG A 149 8.55 24.36 0.93
N ALA A 150 9.40 23.48 0.40
CA ALA A 150 9.94 23.62 -0.95
C ALA A 150 8.90 23.34 -2.05
N ALA A 151 7.91 22.49 -1.78
CA ALA A 151 6.87 22.10 -2.72
C ALA A 151 5.71 23.10 -2.76
N GLU A 152 5.32 23.66 -1.61
CA GLU A 152 4.14 24.53 -1.45
C GLU A 152 3.97 25.62 -2.52
N PRO A 153 4.99 26.46 -2.84
CA PRO A 153 4.83 27.52 -3.84
C PRO A 153 4.67 27.01 -5.28
N ARG A 154 4.90 25.71 -5.52
CA ARG A 154 4.87 25.09 -6.86
C ARG A 154 3.67 24.17 -7.06
N LEU A 155 2.88 23.94 -6.02
CA LEU A 155 1.70 23.08 -6.09
C LEU A 155 0.68 23.65 -7.08
N LYS A 156 0.19 22.78 -7.96
CA LYS A 156 -0.91 23.07 -8.89
C LYS A 156 -1.91 21.92 -8.82
N ARG A 157 -3.13 22.15 -9.31
CA ARG A 157 -4.12 21.07 -9.42
C ARG A 157 -3.51 19.86 -10.13
N SER A 158 -3.59 18.68 -9.51
CA SER A 158 -2.94 17.47 -10.04
C SER A 158 -3.56 17.06 -11.38
N ARG A 159 -2.71 16.53 -12.26
CA ARG A 159 -3.10 15.89 -13.51
C ARG A 159 -2.70 14.41 -13.47
N THR A 160 -3.45 13.54 -14.15
CA THR A 160 -3.09 12.13 -14.35
C THR A 160 -2.64 11.91 -15.79
N VAL A 161 -1.82 10.87 -16.02
CA VAL A 161 -1.43 10.48 -17.37
C VAL A 161 -2.63 9.87 -18.09
N GLN A 162 -2.99 10.39 -19.26
CA GLN A 162 -3.95 9.77 -20.16
C GLN A 162 -3.33 8.52 -20.77
N THR A 163 -3.81 7.36 -20.37
CA THR A 163 -3.37 6.07 -20.92
C THR A 163 -3.69 5.91 -22.41
N ALA A 164 -4.70 6.62 -22.93
CA ALA A 164 -5.07 6.57 -24.35
C ALA A 164 -4.10 7.32 -25.28
N THR A 165 -3.56 8.46 -24.83
CA THR A 165 -2.74 9.37 -25.67
C THR A 165 -1.29 9.50 -25.21
N GLY A 166 -1.00 9.08 -23.97
CA GLY A 166 0.24 9.37 -23.26
C GLY A 166 0.38 10.82 -22.78
N GLY A 167 -0.70 11.63 -22.86
CA GLY A 167 -0.73 13.02 -22.41
C GLY A 167 -1.06 13.18 -20.93
N GLU A 168 -1.28 14.42 -20.46
CA GLU A 168 -1.75 14.72 -19.10
C GLU A 168 -3.19 15.28 -19.14
N GLU A 169 -4.08 14.80 -18.25
CA GLU A 169 -5.45 15.31 -18.09
C GLU A 169 -5.75 15.73 -16.66
N LEU A 170 -6.61 16.74 -16.51
CA LEU A 170 -7.28 17.03 -15.25
C LEU A 170 -8.31 15.93 -14.99
N ASN A 171 -7.98 14.96 -14.15
CA ASN A 171 -8.89 13.85 -13.87
C ASN A 171 -9.68 14.10 -12.57
N ALA A 172 -11.00 13.87 -12.62
CA ALA A 172 -11.90 13.91 -11.47
C ALA A 172 -11.54 12.84 -10.41
N ASP A 173 -10.85 11.77 -10.82
CA ASP A 173 -10.47 10.64 -9.97
C ASP A 173 -9.35 10.98 -8.96
N ARG A 174 -8.67 12.11 -9.15
CA ARG A 174 -7.59 12.57 -8.28
C ARG A 174 -7.78 14.03 -7.94
N THR A 175 -8.16 14.30 -6.70
CA THR A 175 -8.53 15.64 -6.27
C THR A 175 -7.49 16.34 -5.40
N SER A 176 -6.21 16.00 -5.58
CA SER A 176 -5.06 16.63 -4.91
C SER A 176 -4.48 17.82 -5.67
N ASP A 177 -3.68 18.63 -4.98
CA ASP A 177 -2.68 19.49 -5.62
C ASP A 177 -1.34 18.74 -5.64
N GLY A 178 -0.50 19.00 -6.64
CA GLY A 178 0.75 18.29 -6.85
C GLY A 178 1.81 19.08 -7.58
N MET A 179 3.05 18.65 -7.39
CA MET A 179 4.23 19.14 -8.11
C MET A 179 5.30 18.05 -8.18
N PHE A 180 6.29 18.22 -9.05
CA PHE A 180 7.46 17.35 -9.14
C PHE A 180 8.75 18.12 -8.88
N PHE A 181 9.60 17.57 -8.02
CA PHE A 181 11.02 17.88 -8.00
C PHE A 181 11.74 17.10 -9.10
N ARG A 182 12.71 17.71 -9.77
CA ARG A 182 13.63 16.98 -10.65
C ARG A 182 14.50 16.04 -9.81
N ARG A 183 14.99 14.96 -10.43
CA ARG A 183 15.98 14.09 -9.81
C ARG A 183 17.21 14.92 -9.42
N GLY A 184 17.68 14.77 -8.18
CA GLY A 184 18.81 15.51 -7.64
C GLY A 184 18.67 17.04 -7.59
N GLU A 185 17.44 17.59 -7.66
CA GLU A 185 17.21 19.05 -7.78
C GLU A 185 17.86 19.89 -6.67
N SER A 186 17.99 19.33 -5.46
CA SER A 186 18.62 19.99 -4.32
C SER A 186 19.38 18.97 -3.45
N PRO A 187 20.28 19.42 -2.55
CA PRO A 187 20.96 18.53 -1.62
C PRO A 187 20.01 17.71 -0.75
N LEU A 188 18.83 18.24 -0.41
CA LEU A 188 17.79 17.49 0.30
C LEU A 188 17.28 16.32 -0.55
N ILE A 189 16.91 16.60 -1.81
CA ILE A 189 16.40 15.58 -2.74
C ILE A 189 17.47 14.52 -3.00
N GLN A 190 18.72 14.91 -3.23
CA GLN A 190 19.83 13.97 -3.44
C GLN A 190 20.04 13.04 -2.26
N ARG A 191 20.00 13.55 -1.02
CA ARG A 191 20.14 12.72 0.19
C ARG A 191 19.00 11.70 0.30
N ILE A 192 17.75 12.15 0.12
CA ILE A 192 16.58 11.28 0.17
C ILE A 192 16.66 10.21 -0.93
N GLU A 193 16.92 10.59 -2.18
CA GLU A 193 17.00 9.65 -3.30
C GLU A 193 18.13 8.62 -3.10
N ALA A 194 19.28 9.04 -2.58
CA ALA A 194 20.38 8.12 -2.25
C ALA A 194 19.99 7.13 -1.15
N ARG A 195 19.25 7.58 -0.12
CA ARG A 195 18.70 6.70 0.93
C ARG A 195 17.70 5.69 0.34
N LEU A 196 16.77 6.15 -0.50
CA LEU A 196 15.80 5.26 -1.16
C LEU A 196 16.50 4.23 -2.05
N SER A 197 17.53 4.64 -2.78
CA SER A 197 18.34 3.75 -3.62
C SER A 197 19.01 2.63 -2.82
N ARG A 198 19.62 2.96 -1.67
CA ARG A 198 20.20 1.96 -0.74
C ARG A 198 19.13 1.03 -0.16
N LEU A 199 18.00 1.59 0.26
CA LEU A 199 16.89 0.84 0.87
C LEU A 199 16.31 -0.22 -0.06
N VAL A 200 16.12 0.12 -1.34
CA VAL A 200 15.44 -0.75 -2.31
C VAL A 200 16.39 -1.45 -3.28
N HIS A 201 17.70 -1.31 -3.07
CA HIS A 201 18.77 -1.85 -3.92
C HIS A 201 18.57 -1.54 -5.41
N TRP A 202 18.26 -0.28 -5.73
CA TRP A 202 17.94 0.17 -7.09
C TRP A 202 18.63 1.49 -7.43
N PRO A 203 19.16 1.70 -8.64
CA PRO A 203 19.87 2.94 -8.97
C PRO A 203 18.99 4.19 -8.86
N VAL A 204 19.60 5.32 -8.50
CA VAL A 204 18.90 6.62 -8.38
C VAL A 204 18.35 7.05 -9.74
N GLU A 205 19.08 6.73 -10.80
CA GLU A 205 18.80 7.05 -12.21
C GLU A 205 17.52 6.38 -12.71
N ASN A 206 17.16 5.23 -12.13
CA ASN A 206 15.90 4.55 -12.40
C ASN A 206 14.71 5.18 -11.66
N GLY A 207 14.91 6.21 -10.85
CA GLY A 207 13.82 6.92 -10.20
C GLY A 207 13.27 8.06 -11.07
N GLU A 208 11.94 8.16 -11.16
CA GLU A 208 11.28 9.41 -11.58
C GLU A 208 11.55 10.54 -10.57
N GLY A 209 11.29 11.79 -10.94
CA GLY A 209 11.34 12.90 -9.99
C GLY A 209 10.40 12.69 -8.80
N LEU A 210 10.76 13.18 -7.62
CA LEU A 210 9.89 13.09 -6.44
C LEU A 210 8.62 13.91 -6.64
N GLN A 211 7.46 13.24 -6.62
CA GLN A 211 6.17 13.90 -6.69
C GLN A 211 5.69 14.27 -5.29
N VAL A 212 5.43 15.54 -5.00
CA VAL A 212 4.77 15.96 -3.75
C VAL A 212 3.31 16.25 -4.01
N LEU A 213 2.45 15.82 -3.10
CA LEU A 213 1.00 15.95 -3.19
C LEU A 213 0.41 16.46 -1.90
N ARG A 214 -0.62 17.30 -2.02
CA ARG A 214 -1.44 17.81 -0.92
C ARG A 214 -2.90 17.45 -1.14
N TYR A 215 -3.50 16.82 -0.13
CA TYR A 215 -4.91 16.46 -0.06
C TYR A 215 -5.57 17.28 1.05
N ARG A 216 -6.54 18.11 0.67
CA ARG A 216 -7.42 18.85 1.60
C ARG A 216 -8.61 17.98 2.02
N PRO A 217 -9.44 18.38 2.99
CA PRO A 217 -10.64 17.63 3.35
C PRO A 217 -11.52 17.33 2.13
N GLY A 218 -12.01 16.09 2.06
CA GLY A 218 -12.76 15.52 0.93
C GLY A 218 -11.91 15.08 -0.25
N ALA A 219 -10.62 15.44 -0.32
CA ALA A 219 -9.77 15.02 -1.42
C ALA A 219 -9.34 13.56 -1.27
N GLU A 220 -9.38 12.84 -2.39
CA GLU A 220 -9.03 11.42 -2.47
C GLU A 220 -8.22 11.12 -3.74
N TYR A 221 -7.78 9.87 -3.84
CA TYR A 221 -7.35 9.28 -5.10
C TYR A 221 -7.97 7.90 -5.23
N ARG A 222 -8.82 7.72 -6.24
CA ARG A 222 -9.48 6.44 -6.50
C ARG A 222 -8.47 5.30 -6.70
N PRO A 223 -8.85 4.05 -6.37
CA PRO A 223 -8.00 2.89 -6.58
C PRO A 223 -7.47 2.79 -8.01
N HIS A 224 -6.16 2.64 -8.15
CA HIS A 224 -5.45 2.55 -9.43
C HIS A 224 -4.19 1.69 -9.31
N TYR A 225 -3.58 1.41 -10.46
CA TYR A 225 -2.26 0.81 -10.56
C TYR A 225 -1.24 1.87 -10.94
N ASP A 226 -0.04 1.77 -10.37
CA ASP A 226 1.07 2.65 -10.75
C ASP A 226 1.79 2.21 -12.01
N TYR A 227 1.73 0.93 -12.35
CA TYR A 227 2.23 0.45 -13.64
C TYR A 227 1.39 0.99 -14.80
N PHE A 228 2.00 1.10 -15.96
CA PHE A 228 1.28 1.40 -17.20
C PHE A 228 0.65 0.12 -17.76
N ASP A 229 -0.65 0.13 -18.05
CA ASP A 229 -1.34 -1.02 -18.64
C ASP A 229 -0.74 -1.36 -20.02
N PRO A 230 -0.15 -2.54 -20.23
CA PRO A 230 0.46 -2.92 -21.52
C PRO A 230 -0.51 -2.89 -22.70
N ARG A 231 -1.82 -2.99 -22.44
CA ARG A 231 -2.86 -2.98 -23.46
C ARG A 231 -3.28 -1.57 -23.87
N ALA A 232 -2.91 -0.55 -23.09
CA ALA A 232 -3.29 0.83 -23.40
C ALA A 232 -2.45 1.40 -24.56
N PRO A 233 -3.06 2.09 -25.54
CA PRO A 233 -2.35 2.60 -26.73
C PRO A 233 -1.16 3.52 -26.41
N GLY A 234 -1.24 4.31 -25.33
CA GLY A 234 -0.18 5.25 -24.92
C GLY A 234 1.02 4.60 -24.24
N THR A 235 0.93 3.32 -23.84
CA THR A 235 1.95 2.68 -23.00
C THR A 235 3.29 2.53 -23.71
N ALA A 236 3.31 2.22 -25.00
CA ALA A 236 4.55 2.14 -25.77
C ALA A 236 5.37 3.44 -25.64
N ARG A 237 4.72 4.59 -25.84
CA ARG A 237 5.36 5.91 -25.75
C ARG A 237 5.82 6.26 -24.34
N ILE A 238 5.01 5.96 -23.32
CA ILE A 238 5.36 6.29 -21.91
C ILE A 238 6.54 5.44 -21.41
N THR A 239 6.64 4.19 -21.89
CA THR A 239 7.69 3.25 -21.49
C THR A 239 9.01 3.45 -22.25
N GLU A 240 9.06 4.31 -23.28
CA GLU A 240 10.32 4.76 -23.88
C GLU A 240 11.22 5.44 -22.82
N ARG A 241 10.60 6.20 -21.90
CA ARG A 241 11.26 6.93 -20.81
C ARG A 241 11.47 6.04 -19.58
N GLY A 242 12.39 5.09 -19.67
CA GLY A 242 12.78 4.24 -18.52
C GLY A 242 12.02 2.91 -18.38
N GLY A 243 11.22 2.49 -19.36
CA GLY A 243 10.52 1.21 -19.29
C GLY A 243 9.30 1.23 -18.36
N GLN A 244 8.91 0.08 -17.84
CA GLN A 244 7.76 -0.04 -16.95
C GLN A 244 8.10 0.53 -15.55
N ARG A 245 7.11 1.05 -14.82
CA ARG A 245 7.28 1.23 -13.37
C ARG A 245 7.33 -0.16 -12.72
N VAL A 246 8.10 -0.33 -11.67
CA VAL A 246 8.30 -1.66 -11.05
C VAL A 246 8.10 -1.66 -9.54
N ALA A 247 8.14 -0.48 -8.92
CA ALA A 247 7.85 -0.30 -7.51
C ALA A 247 7.52 1.16 -7.20
N THR A 248 6.98 1.38 -6.02
CA THR A 248 6.56 2.70 -5.54
C THR A 248 6.84 2.84 -4.07
N LEU A 249 7.31 4.03 -3.68
CA LEU A 249 7.34 4.46 -2.30
C LEU A 249 6.41 5.65 -2.13
N VAL A 250 5.45 5.52 -1.22
CA VAL A 250 4.63 6.64 -0.74
C VAL A 250 5.13 6.99 0.65
N MET A 251 5.74 8.17 0.78
CA MET A 251 6.27 8.71 2.04
C MET A 251 5.30 9.75 2.60
N TYR A 252 4.91 9.60 3.86
CA TYR A 252 3.99 10.52 4.53
C TYR A 252 4.79 11.69 5.13
N LEU A 253 4.45 12.91 4.69
CA LEU A 253 5.14 14.13 5.13
C LEU A 253 4.44 14.78 6.33
N ASN A 254 3.17 14.44 6.56
CA ASN A 254 2.42 14.71 7.78
C ASN A 254 1.33 13.63 7.97
N GLU A 255 0.62 13.72 9.09
CA GLU A 255 -0.61 13.00 9.36
C GLU A 255 -1.80 13.96 9.31
N PRO A 256 -2.90 13.62 8.60
CA PRO A 256 -4.17 14.30 8.81
C PRO A 256 -4.76 13.90 10.16
N GLU A 257 -5.61 14.73 10.71
CA GLU A 257 -6.32 14.47 11.96
C GLU A 257 -7.24 13.24 11.81
N ARG A 258 -7.91 13.11 10.66
CA ARG A 258 -8.77 11.96 10.34
C ARG A 258 -8.78 11.59 8.85
N GLY A 259 -8.81 10.30 8.55
CA GLY A 259 -8.88 9.75 7.19
C GLY A 259 -7.54 9.74 6.46
N GLY A 260 -7.56 9.73 5.13
CA GLY A 260 -6.35 9.85 4.32
C GLY A 260 -5.46 8.60 4.25
N GLY A 261 -5.93 7.41 4.63
CA GLY A 261 -5.15 6.17 4.50
C GLY A 261 -4.72 5.86 3.06
N THR A 262 -3.62 5.12 2.90
CA THR A 262 -3.30 4.46 1.63
C THR A 262 -3.94 3.06 1.65
N THR A 263 -4.93 2.84 0.81
CA THR A 263 -5.74 1.62 0.80
C THR A 263 -5.23 0.64 -0.25
N PHE A 264 -5.29 -0.66 0.05
CA PHE A 264 -5.04 -1.78 -0.87
C PHE A 264 -6.27 -2.72 -0.80
N PRO A 265 -7.34 -2.42 -1.56
CA PRO A 265 -8.64 -3.08 -1.41
C PRO A 265 -8.59 -4.58 -1.66
N ASP A 266 -7.79 -5.06 -2.60
CA ASP A 266 -7.67 -6.49 -2.94
C ASP A 266 -7.21 -7.38 -1.78
N VAL A 267 -6.63 -6.77 -0.73
CA VAL A 267 -6.13 -7.46 0.47
C VAL A 267 -6.68 -6.88 1.77
N GLY A 268 -7.63 -5.96 1.71
CA GLY A 268 -8.24 -5.34 2.90
C GLY A 268 -7.24 -4.61 3.81
N LEU A 269 -6.16 -4.06 3.24
CA LEU A 269 -5.16 -3.32 3.99
C LEU A 269 -5.37 -1.82 3.83
N GLU A 270 -5.25 -1.08 4.93
CA GLU A 270 -5.14 0.38 4.93
C GLU A 270 -3.93 0.79 5.78
N VAL A 271 -3.03 1.58 5.18
CA VAL A 271 -1.86 2.13 5.87
C VAL A 271 -2.16 3.59 6.24
N MET A 272 -2.28 3.86 7.53
CA MET A 272 -2.54 5.20 8.03
C MET A 272 -1.31 6.09 7.85
N PRO A 273 -1.47 7.37 7.44
CA PRO A 273 -0.36 8.29 7.33
C PRO A 273 0.23 8.57 8.70
N GLN A 274 1.55 8.48 8.79
CA GLN A 274 2.32 8.92 9.94
C GLN A 274 3.61 9.55 9.43
N ARG A 275 3.88 10.79 9.84
CA ARG A 275 5.00 11.58 9.35
C ARG A 275 6.32 10.82 9.45
N GLY A 276 7.11 10.93 8.39
CA GLY A 276 8.38 10.24 8.24
C GLY A 276 8.27 8.75 7.95
N HIS A 277 7.06 8.16 7.97
CA HIS A 277 6.83 6.77 7.61
C HIS A 277 6.57 6.66 6.11
N ALA A 278 6.64 5.43 5.60
CA ALA A 278 6.36 5.15 4.20
C ALA A 278 5.75 3.78 4.01
N VAL A 279 5.08 3.60 2.88
CA VAL A 279 4.74 2.29 2.34
C VAL A 279 5.49 2.09 1.03
N PHE A 280 6.27 1.01 0.97
CA PHE A 280 6.88 0.50 -0.25
C PHE A 280 6.03 -0.65 -0.77
N PHE A 281 5.77 -0.68 -2.07
CA PHE A 281 5.22 -1.85 -2.73
C PHE A 281 5.81 -2.02 -4.12
N ALA A 282 5.95 -3.28 -4.53
CA ALA A 282 6.53 -3.67 -5.80
C ALA A 282 5.64 -4.67 -6.53
N TYR A 283 5.68 -4.62 -7.86
CA TYR A 283 4.90 -5.47 -8.74
C TYR A 283 5.83 -6.14 -9.74
N ASP A 284 5.69 -7.46 -9.88
CA ASP A 284 6.55 -8.23 -10.76
C ASP A 284 6.20 -8.09 -12.24
N ARG A 285 4.97 -7.72 -12.52
CA ARG A 285 4.44 -7.51 -13.86
C ARG A 285 3.32 -6.48 -13.77
N PRO A 286 3.03 -5.78 -14.86
CA PRO A 286 1.89 -4.88 -14.94
C PRO A 286 0.57 -5.66 -15.04
N ASP A 287 0.21 -6.35 -13.96
CA ASP A 287 -0.92 -7.28 -13.91
C ASP A 287 -1.68 -7.20 -12.56
N PRO A 288 -3.03 -7.25 -12.57
CA PRO A 288 -3.84 -7.28 -11.34
C PRO A 288 -3.50 -8.40 -10.36
N ALA A 289 -2.94 -9.54 -10.82
CA ALA A 289 -2.53 -10.65 -9.97
C ALA A 289 -1.46 -10.26 -8.93
N THR A 290 -0.79 -9.11 -9.12
CA THR A 290 0.13 -8.53 -8.14
C THR A 290 -0.57 -8.00 -6.88
N ARG A 291 -1.89 -7.75 -6.94
CA ARG A 291 -2.71 -7.21 -5.86
C ARG A 291 -2.20 -5.88 -5.30
N THR A 292 -1.58 -5.06 -6.16
CA THR A 292 -1.09 -3.73 -5.82
C THR A 292 -2.07 -2.62 -6.23
N LEU A 293 -3.33 -2.96 -6.51
CA LEU A 293 -4.39 -1.95 -6.66
C LEU A 293 -4.42 -1.15 -5.36
N HIS A 294 -4.31 0.17 -5.46
CA HIS A 294 -4.24 1.01 -4.28
C HIS A 294 -4.83 2.39 -4.53
N GLY A 295 -5.28 3.05 -3.45
CA GLY A 295 -5.86 4.38 -3.49
C GLY A 295 -5.44 5.23 -2.30
N GLY A 296 -5.83 6.49 -2.33
CA GLY A 296 -5.80 7.38 -1.17
C GLY A 296 -7.24 7.59 -0.68
N ALA A 297 -7.57 7.06 0.49
CA ALA A 297 -8.87 7.29 1.12
C ALA A 297 -9.09 8.81 1.33
N PRO A 298 -10.35 9.27 1.36
CA PRO A 298 -10.65 10.68 1.62
C PRO A 298 -10.01 11.19 2.91
N VAL A 299 -9.40 12.37 2.85
CA VAL A 299 -9.08 13.12 4.07
C VAL A 299 -10.39 13.64 4.67
N LEU A 300 -10.67 13.31 5.92
CA LEU A 300 -11.90 13.73 6.59
C LEU A 300 -11.70 15.01 7.40
N GLU A 301 -10.51 15.18 7.99
CA GLU A 301 -10.16 16.35 8.80
C GLU A 301 -8.66 16.69 8.65
N GLY A 302 -8.38 18.00 8.62
CA GLY A 302 -7.11 18.63 8.24
C GLY A 302 -6.56 18.24 6.88
N GLU A 303 -5.27 17.95 6.78
CA GLU A 303 -4.63 17.75 5.47
C GLU A 303 -3.56 16.67 5.46
N LYS A 304 -3.41 16.03 4.29
CA LYS A 304 -2.39 15.00 4.04
C LYS A 304 -1.43 15.47 2.97
N TRP A 305 -0.14 15.35 3.27
CA TRP A 305 0.98 15.56 2.38
C TRP A 305 1.76 14.27 2.20
N VAL A 306 2.07 13.93 0.96
CA VAL A 306 2.91 12.78 0.63
C VAL A 306 3.94 13.13 -0.42
N ALA A 307 5.10 12.47 -0.34
CA ALA A 307 6.06 12.39 -1.43
C ALA A 307 6.03 10.99 -2.03
N THR A 308 5.88 10.89 -3.35
CA THR A 308 5.85 9.62 -4.09
C THR A 308 7.09 9.49 -4.95
N LYS A 309 7.73 8.32 -4.89
CA LYS A 309 8.84 7.94 -5.76
C LYS A 309 8.43 6.71 -6.57
N TRP A 310 8.29 6.88 -7.88
CA TRP A 310 8.14 5.76 -8.81
C TRP A 310 9.50 5.29 -9.28
N LEU A 311 9.69 3.97 -9.29
CA LEU A 311 10.91 3.33 -9.78
C LEU A 311 10.65 2.66 -11.12
N ARG A 312 11.55 2.89 -12.07
CA ARG A 312 11.53 2.43 -13.45
C ARG A 312 12.44 1.24 -13.66
N GLU A 313 12.08 0.39 -14.61
CA GLU A 313 12.86 -0.80 -15.01
C GLU A 313 14.24 -0.41 -15.58
N ARG A 314 14.32 0.70 -16.30
CA ARG A 314 15.54 1.27 -16.90
C ARG A 314 15.76 2.69 -16.39
N GLU A 315 16.92 3.25 -16.72
CA GLU A 315 17.22 4.66 -16.45
C GLU A 315 16.10 5.57 -16.97
N PHE A 316 15.59 6.43 -16.09
CA PHE A 316 14.53 7.37 -16.40
C PHE A 316 15.11 8.64 -17.02
N THR A 317 14.70 8.91 -18.26
CA THR A 317 14.99 10.13 -19.00
C THR A 317 13.71 10.98 -19.09
N PRO A 318 13.66 12.17 -18.45
CA PRO A 318 12.48 13.02 -18.44
C PRO A 318 12.06 13.50 -19.84
#